data_AF-A0A838LAV3-F1
#
_entry.id   AF-A0A838LAV3-F1
#
_cell.length_a   1.000
_cell.length_b   1.000
_cell.length_c   1.000
_cell.angle_alpha   90.00
_cell.angle_beta   90.00
_cell.angle_gamma   90.00
#
_symmetry.space_group_name_H-M   'P 1'
#
loop_
_entity.id
_entity.type
_entity.pdbx_description
1 polymer ?
#
loop_
_entity_poly.entity_id
_entity_poly.type
_entity_poly.pdbx_seq_one_letter_code
_entity_poly.pdbx_strand_id
1 'polypeptide(L)'
;MERAIRTFKLRVSPEGFEVLASCHHRLMTATNTLIPYGATLTAAMEWLAREPSRPSAAIQRSDISELSGSITLFVGAPRWVSAKATEISSLLEKADGWGEKVSMGEVYLLALYAFSRVSAADVASVAEAVVDQ
;
A
#
# COMPACT_ATOMS: atom_id res chain seq x y z
N MET A 1 12.85 16.21 -13.62
CA MET A 1 12.91 14.92 -14.35
C MET A 1 11.53 14.30 -14.22
N GLU A 2 10.73 14.26 -15.30
CA GLU A 2 9.35 13.75 -15.23
C GLU A 2 9.33 12.31 -14.74
N ARG A 3 8.66 12.09 -13.61
CA ARG A 3 8.58 10.80 -12.94
C ARG A 3 7.54 9.96 -13.65
N ALA A 4 7.98 8.97 -14.41
CA ALA A 4 7.09 8.10 -15.15
C ALA A 4 6.08 7.41 -14.21
N ILE A 5 4.80 7.76 -14.34
CA ILE A 5 3.67 7.15 -13.65
C ILE A 5 3.29 5.88 -14.42
N ARG A 6 3.09 4.77 -13.70
CA ARG A 6 2.51 3.53 -14.25
C ARG A 6 1.16 3.29 -13.61
N THR A 7 0.20 2.86 -14.42
CA THR A 7 -1.09 2.38 -13.93
C THR A 7 -0.93 0.94 -13.47
N PHE A 8 -1.19 0.68 -12.19
CA PHE A 8 -1.18 -0.64 -11.60
C PHE A 8 -2.60 -1.17 -11.46
N LYS A 9 -2.77 -2.46 -11.75
CA LYS A 9 -4.01 -3.18 -11.53
C LYS A 9 -4.03 -3.70 -10.10
N LEU A 10 -4.92 -3.17 -9.28
CA LEU A 10 -5.19 -3.66 -7.93
C LEU A 10 -6.53 -4.38 -7.92
N ARG A 11 -6.56 -5.61 -7.42
CA ARG A 11 -7.78 -6.39 -7.25
C ARG A 11 -8.18 -6.41 -5.79
N VAL A 12 -9.41 -5.98 -5.50
CA VAL A 12 -9.93 -5.86 -4.14
C VAL A 12 -11.30 -6.53 -4.00
N SER A 13 -11.62 -6.95 -2.79
CA SER A 13 -12.98 -7.23 -2.34
C SER A 13 -13.68 -5.91 -1.97
N PRO A 14 -15.00 -5.92 -1.65
CA PRO A 14 -15.64 -4.76 -1.02
C PRO A 14 -14.90 -4.29 0.24
N GLU A 15 -14.44 -5.21 1.08
CA GLU A 15 -13.69 -4.92 2.30
C GLU A 15 -12.33 -4.29 1.98
N GLY A 16 -11.64 -4.80 0.95
CA GLY A 16 -10.39 -4.21 0.47
C GLY A 16 -10.58 -2.80 -0.12
N PHE A 17 -11.72 -2.54 -0.75
CA PHE A 17 -12.09 -1.20 -1.22
C PHE A 17 -12.30 -0.23 -0.05
N GLU A 18 -13.01 -0.64 1.00
CA GLU A 18 -13.21 0.18 2.20
C GLU A 18 -11.88 0.50 2.90
N VAL A 19 -10.94 -0.46 2.96
CA VAL A 19 -9.58 -0.20 3.46
C VAL A 19 -8.88 0.88 2.63
N LEU A 20 -8.92 0.77 1.30
CA LEU A 20 -8.35 1.79 0.42
C LEU A 20 -9.01 3.17 0.63
N ALA A 21 -10.35 3.21 0.69
CA ALA A 21 -11.12 4.44 0.86
C ALA A 21 -10.82 5.13 2.21
N SER A 22 -10.72 4.34 3.29
CA SER A 22 -10.34 4.84 4.62
C SER A 22 -8.93 5.42 4.62
N CYS A 23 -7.96 4.71 4.05
CA CYS A 23 -6.59 5.21 3.88
C CYS A 23 -6.55 6.51 3.06
N HIS A 24 -7.33 6.58 1.98
CA HIS A 24 -7.42 7.75 1.12
C HIS A 24 -8.00 8.96 1.86
N HIS A 25 -9.11 8.77 2.57
CA HIS A 25 -9.75 9.82 3.35
C HIS A 25 -8.79 10.37 4.41
N ARG A 26 -8.13 9.49 5.18
CA ARG A 26 -7.16 9.89 6.20
C ARG A 26 -6.00 10.70 5.62
N LEU A 27 -5.50 10.30 4.45
CA LEU A 27 -4.42 11.01 3.78
C LEU A 27 -4.87 12.38 3.27
N MET A 28 -6.05 12.45 2.63
CA MET A 28 -6.67 13.71 2.19
C MET A 28 -6.89 14.69 3.35
N THR A 29 -7.34 14.19 4.51
CA THR A 29 -7.50 15.01 5.72
C THR A 29 -6.15 15.48 6.27
N ALA A 30 -5.13 14.63 6.26
CA ALA A 30 -3.79 15.01 6.71
C ALA A 30 -3.14 16.08 5.81
N THR A 31 -3.40 16.05 4.50
CA THR A 31 -2.84 17.00 3.52
C THR A 31 -3.72 18.22 3.27
N ASN A 32 -4.97 18.22 3.76
CA ASN A 32 -6.00 19.19 3.39
C ASN A 32 -6.14 19.38 1.86
N THR A 33 -5.88 18.33 1.07
CA THR A 33 -5.79 18.42 -0.39
C THR A 33 -6.43 17.21 -1.04
N LEU A 34 -7.18 17.41 -2.13
CA LEU A 34 -7.67 16.32 -2.97
C LEU A 34 -6.50 15.65 -3.68
N ILE A 35 -6.35 14.35 -3.49
CA ILE A 35 -5.25 13.56 -4.04
C ILE A 35 -5.78 12.47 -4.97
N PRO A 36 -4.99 12.00 -5.96
CA PRO A 36 -5.36 10.83 -6.74
C PRO A 36 -5.25 9.55 -5.90
N TYR A 37 -6.04 8.52 -6.19
CA TYR A 37 -5.95 7.21 -5.50
C TYR A 37 -4.55 6.57 -5.55
N GLY A 38 -3.79 6.88 -6.61
CA GLY A 38 -2.39 6.48 -6.74
C GLY A 38 -1.45 7.05 -5.67
N ALA A 39 -1.74 8.25 -5.17
CA ALA A 39 -1.01 8.86 -4.07
C ALA A 39 -1.21 8.04 -2.77
N THR A 40 -2.40 7.50 -2.55
CA THR A 40 -2.69 6.62 -1.40
C THR A 40 -1.87 5.34 -1.45
N LEU A 41 -1.82 4.66 -2.60
CA LEU A 41 -0.97 3.47 -2.73
C LEU A 41 0.51 3.83 -2.56
N THR A 42 0.93 4.97 -3.10
CA THR A 42 2.31 5.46 -2.95
C THR A 42 2.66 5.70 -1.48
N ALA A 43 1.79 6.37 -0.71
CA ALA A 43 1.96 6.60 0.72
C ALA A 43 2.03 5.28 1.51
N ALA A 44 1.10 4.37 1.24
CA ALA A 44 1.05 3.07 1.91
C ALA A 44 2.33 2.26 1.65
N MET A 45 2.84 2.30 0.41
CA MET A 45 4.08 1.64 0.03
C MET A 45 5.32 2.31 0.63
N GLU A 46 5.34 3.63 0.71
CA GLU A 46 6.41 4.39 1.38
C GLU A 46 6.47 4.02 2.86
N TRP A 47 5.31 3.97 3.53
CA TRP A 47 5.20 3.54 4.92
C TRP A 47 5.72 2.11 5.11
N LEU A 48 5.26 1.17 4.28
CA LEU A 48 5.71 -0.22 4.33
C LEU A 48 7.22 -0.35 4.06
N ALA A 49 7.78 0.51 3.20
CA ALA A 49 9.19 0.49 2.85
C ALA A 49 10.13 1.03 3.95
N ARG A 50 9.63 1.84 4.89
CA ARG A 50 10.44 2.35 6.02
C ARG A 50 10.91 1.21 6.92
N GLU A 51 10.06 0.21 7.15
CA GLU A 51 10.39 -0.99 7.93
C GLU A 51 9.69 -2.23 7.34
N PRO A 52 10.23 -2.84 6.26
CA PRO A 52 9.59 -3.95 5.56
C PRO A 52 9.34 -5.19 6.43
N SER A 53 10.16 -5.39 7.46
CA SER A 53 10.10 -6.52 8.38
C SER A 53 9.05 -6.35 9.50
N ARG A 54 8.59 -5.13 9.76
CA ARG A 54 7.65 -4.87 10.87
C ARG A 54 6.24 -5.40 10.56
N PRO A 55 5.68 -5.17 9.36
CA PRO A 55 4.42 -5.77 8.97
C PRO A 55 4.48 -7.30 8.86
N SER A 56 5.59 -7.89 8.40
CA SER A 56 5.71 -9.36 8.35
C SER A 56 5.71 -10.03 9.73
N ALA A 57 6.12 -9.33 10.79
CA ALA A 57 6.12 -9.86 12.15
C ALA A 57 4.74 -9.78 12.83
N ALA A 58 3.88 -8.85 12.41
CA ALA A 58 2.60 -8.56 13.07
C ALA A 58 1.36 -8.82 12.21
N ILE A 59 1.51 -8.94 10.89
CA ILE A 59 0.44 -9.13 9.91
C ILE A 59 0.77 -10.37 9.08
N GLN A 60 -0.11 -11.36 9.18
CA GLN A 60 -0.03 -12.60 8.41
C GLN A 60 -0.75 -12.47 7.07
N ARG A 61 -0.41 -13.35 6.13
CA ARG A 61 -1.08 -13.41 4.83
C ARG A 61 -2.59 -13.62 4.95
N SER A 62 -3.06 -14.33 5.98
CA SER A 62 -4.49 -14.53 6.27
C SER A 62 -5.23 -13.22 6.54
N ASP A 63 -4.58 -12.25 7.18
CA ASP A 63 -5.18 -10.96 7.58
C ASP A 63 -5.57 -10.09 6.38
N ILE A 64 -4.94 -10.34 5.23
CA ILE A 64 -5.19 -9.63 3.98
C ILE A 64 -5.89 -10.48 2.92
N SER A 65 -6.15 -11.76 3.22
CA SER A 65 -6.71 -12.69 2.24
C SER A 65 -8.11 -12.28 1.81
N GLU A 66 -8.92 -11.79 2.75
CA GLU A 66 -10.27 -11.27 2.53
C GLU A 66 -10.31 -9.92 1.80
N LEU A 67 -9.18 -9.21 1.71
CA LEU A 67 -9.09 -7.91 1.03
C LEU A 67 -8.95 -8.06 -0.49
N SER A 68 -8.56 -9.25 -0.96
CA SER A 68 -8.43 -9.56 -2.38
C SER A 68 -9.77 -10.02 -2.95
N GLY A 69 -10.12 -9.56 -4.15
CA GLY A 69 -11.43 -9.86 -4.72
C GLY A 69 -11.54 -9.63 -6.22
N SER A 70 -12.76 -9.46 -6.71
CA SER A 70 -13.08 -9.32 -8.14
C SER A 70 -13.09 -7.87 -8.63
N ILE A 71 -13.21 -6.88 -7.73
CA ILE A 71 -13.22 -5.47 -8.09
C ILE A 71 -11.82 -5.10 -8.59
N THR A 72 -11.76 -4.56 -9.81
CA THR A 72 -10.50 -4.12 -10.42
C THR A 72 -10.39 -2.61 -10.35
N LEU A 73 -9.34 -2.13 -9.69
CA LEU A 73 -8.98 -0.72 -9.61
C LEU A 73 -7.70 -0.48 -10.40
N PHE A 74 -7.63 0.67 -11.05
CA PHE A 74 -6.45 1.13 -11.77
C PHE A 74 -5.87 2.35 -11.05
N VAL A 75 -4.71 2.17 -10.44
CA VAL A 75 -4.07 3.21 -9.62
C VAL A 75 -2.74 3.64 -10.25
N GLY A 76 -2.63 4.93 -10.58
CA GLY A 76 -1.41 5.50 -11.14
C GLY A 76 -0.37 5.73 -10.06
N ALA A 77 0.71 4.95 -10.05
CA ALA A 77 1.78 5.13 -9.07
C ALA A 77 3.17 5.25 -9.74
N PRO A 78 4.16 5.79 -9.03
CA PRO A 78 5.54 5.86 -9.49
C PRO A 78 6.13 4.50 -9.82
N ARG A 79 7.07 4.43 -10.77
CA ARG A 79 7.80 3.18 -11.09
C ARG A 79 8.47 2.53 -9.88
N TRP A 80 8.98 3.32 -8.93
CA TRP A 80 9.65 2.79 -7.75
C TRP A 80 8.72 1.91 -6.90
N VAL A 81 7.40 2.16 -6.92
CA VAL A 81 6.43 1.36 -6.17
C VAL A 81 6.51 -0.11 -6.57
N SER A 82 6.59 -0.40 -7.88
CA SER A 82 6.77 -1.78 -8.34
C SER A 82 8.13 -2.38 -8.00
N ALA A 83 9.21 -1.59 -8.03
CA ALA A 83 10.53 -2.10 -7.64
C ALA A 83 10.54 -2.48 -6.15
N LYS A 84 9.98 -1.60 -5.30
CA LYS A 84 9.91 -1.81 -3.86
C LYS A 84 8.98 -2.96 -3.49
N ALA A 85 7.84 -3.11 -4.18
CA ALA A 85 6.95 -4.24 -3.93
C ALA A 85 7.58 -5.59 -4.33
N THR A 86 8.45 -5.64 -5.34
CA THR A 86 9.25 -6.85 -5.64
C THR A 86 10.22 -7.18 -4.51
N GLU A 87 10.94 -6.18 -3.99
CA GLU A 87 11.85 -6.37 -2.85
C GLU A 87 11.11 -6.88 -1.61
N ILE A 88 9.96 -6.28 -1.29
CA ILE A 88 9.13 -6.69 -0.15
C ILE A 88 8.58 -8.10 -0.36
N SER A 89 8.10 -8.43 -1.56
CA SER A 89 7.67 -9.80 -1.89
C SER A 89 8.76 -10.83 -1.58
N SER A 90 10.01 -10.57 -2.02
CA SER A 90 11.14 -11.46 -1.73
C SER A 90 11.51 -11.55 -0.25
N LEU A 91 11.22 -10.53 0.56
CA LEU A 91 11.39 -10.56 2.01
C LEU A 91 10.27 -11.39 2.68
N LEU A 92 9.03 -11.21 2.24
CA LEU A 92 7.87 -11.93 2.76
C LEU A 92 7.95 -13.42 2.44
N GLU A 93 8.44 -13.81 1.27
CA GLU A 93 8.65 -15.22 0.91
C GLU A 93 9.63 -15.94 1.85
N LYS A 94 10.51 -15.20 2.53
CA LYS A 94 11.46 -15.74 3.53
C LYS A 94 10.94 -15.64 4.95
N ALA A 95 9.81 -14.98 5.17
CA ALA A 95 9.21 -14.78 6.48
C ALA A 95 8.19 -15.87 6.79
N ASP A 96 8.12 -16.27 8.06
CA ASP A 96 7.10 -17.21 8.52
C ASP A 96 5.69 -16.63 8.32
N GLY A 97 4.74 -17.46 7.87
CA GLY A 97 3.33 -17.08 7.70
C GLY A 97 2.94 -16.46 6.35
N TRP A 98 3.89 -16.27 5.43
CA TRP A 98 3.62 -15.75 4.07
C TRP A 98 3.78 -16.81 2.98
N GLY A 99 4.73 -17.73 3.14
CA GLY A 99 4.97 -18.81 2.18
C GLY A 99 5.50 -18.30 0.84
N GLU A 100 5.61 -19.19 -0.14
CA GLU A 100 6.17 -18.87 -1.46
C GLU A 100 5.19 -18.10 -2.36
N LYS A 101 5.73 -17.42 -3.38
CA LYS A 101 5.00 -16.74 -4.47
C LYS A 101 4.08 -15.64 -3.97
N VAL A 102 4.64 -14.69 -3.22
CA VAL A 102 3.89 -13.50 -2.78
C VAL A 102 3.70 -12.57 -3.98
N SER A 103 2.46 -12.36 -4.40
CA SER A 103 2.15 -11.52 -5.56
C SER A 103 2.27 -10.03 -5.24
N MET A 104 2.51 -9.22 -6.28
CA MET A 104 2.53 -7.75 -6.15
C MET A 104 1.21 -7.21 -5.59
N GLY A 105 0.08 -7.82 -5.96
CA GLY A 105 -1.23 -7.44 -5.45
C GLY A 105 -1.33 -7.64 -3.93
N GLU A 106 -0.78 -8.75 -3.43
CA GLU A 106 -0.73 -9.01 -1.98
C GLU A 106 0.16 -8.02 -1.26
N VAL A 107 1.29 -7.61 -1.84
CA VAL A 107 2.14 -6.56 -1.26
C VAL A 107 1.40 -5.21 -1.22
N TYR A 108 0.65 -4.86 -2.25
CA TYR A 108 -0.15 -3.63 -2.25
C TYR A 108 -1.28 -3.67 -1.22
N LEU A 109 -1.97 -4.82 -1.09
CA LEU A 109 -2.99 -5.03 -0.06
C LEU A 109 -2.39 -4.97 1.34
N LEU A 110 -1.22 -5.59 1.55
CA LEU A 110 -0.46 -5.49 2.80
C LEU A 110 -0.13 -4.05 3.13
N ALA A 111 0.37 -3.29 2.15
CA ALA A 111 0.71 -1.88 2.34
C ALA A 111 -0.52 -1.09 2.80
N LEU A 112 -1.65 -1.24 2.09
CA LEU A 112 -2.89 -0.55 2.43
C LEU A 112 -3.43 -0.98 3.79
N TYR A 113 -3.40 -2.28 4.10
CA TYR A 113 -3.86 -2.81 5.37
C TYR A 113 -3.00 -2.33 6.55
N ALA A 114 -1.68 -2.39 6.41
CA ALA A 114 -0.75 -1.87 7.41
C ALA A 114 -0.95 -0.37 7.60
N PHE A 115 -1.07 0.39 6.50
CA PHE A 115 -1.31 1.83 6.53
C PHE A 115 -2.65 2.19 7.19
N SER A 116 -3.70 1.37 7.01
CA SER A 116 -4.99 1.57 7.67
C SER A 116 -4.93 1.55 9.20
N ARG A 117 -3.86 0.99 9.77
CA ARG A 117 -3.64 0.82 11.23
C ARG A 117 -2.63 1.79 11.83
N VAL A 118 -1.99 2.63 11.02
CA VAL A 118 -0.98 3.59 11.52
C VAL A 118 -1.65 4.72 12.29
N SER A 119 -0.90 5.45 13.13
CA SER A 119 -1.46 6.60 13.84
C SER A 119 -1.70 7.80 12.91
N ALA A 120 -2.50 8.78 13.33
CA ALA A 120 -2.69 10.00 12.54
C ALA A 120 -1.38 10.80 12.34
N ALA A 121 -0.50 10.80 13.36
CA ALA A 121 0.83 11.42 13.28
C ALA A 121 1.71 10.73 12.23
N ASP A 122 1.66 9.40 12.17
CA ASP A 122 2.40 8.63 11.17
C ASP A 122 1.88 8.89 9.75
N VAL A 123 0.55 8.98 9.56
CA VAL A 123 -0.04 9.38 8.27
C VAL A 123 0.50 10.74 7.85
N ALA A 124 0.49 11.73 8.74
CA ALA A 124 1.01 13.06 8.44
C ALA A 124 2.50 13.03 8.03
N SER A 125 3.32 12.20 8.69
CA SER A 125 4.75 12.04 8.37
C SER A 125 5.03 11.47 6.97
N VAL A 126 4.06 10.79 6.37
CA VAL A 126 4.15 10.25 5.00
C VAL A 126 3.43 11.17 4.01
N ALA A 127 2.42 11.89 4.48
CA ALA A 127 1.63 12.83 3.68
C ALA A 127 2.49 13.93 3.04
N GLU A 128 3.43 14.50 3.79
CA GLU A 128 4.38 15.51 3.29
C GLU A 128 5.17 14.97 2.08
N ALA A 129 5.62 13.71 2.16
CA ALA A 129 6.40 13.08 1.09
C ALA A 129 5.58 12.80 -0.19
N VAL A 130 4.25 12.90 -0.14
CA VAL A 130 3.34 12.52 -1.23
C VAL A 130 2.66 13.75 -1.88
N VAL A 131 2.53 14.87 -1.17
CA VAL A 131 1.99 16.13 -1.71
C VAL A 131 3.02 16.87 -2.57
N ASP A 132 4.31 16.75 -2.25
CA ASP A 132 5.40 17.38 -3.00
C ASP A 132 5.80 16.62 -4.29
N GLN A 133 4.95 15.69 -4.78
CA GLN A 133 5.24 14.77 -5.90
C GLN A 133 4.55 15.10 -7.21
#